data_AF-A0A4Y9P1G7-F1
#
_entry.id   AF-A0A4Y9P1G7-F1
#
_cell.length_a   1.000
_cell.length_b   1.000
_cell.length_c   1.000
_cell.angle_alpha   90.00
_cell.angle_beta   90.00
_cell.angle_gamma   90.00
#
_symmetry.space_group_name_H-M   'P 1'
#
loop_
_entity.id
_entity.type
_entity.pdbx_description
1 polymer ?
#
loop_
_entity_poly.entity_id
_entity_poly.type
_entity_poly.pdbx_seq_one_letter_code
_entity_poly.pdbx_strand_id
1 'polypeptide(L)'
;MSEPDRIPAADLPPGTVRRAGDWAVGNRGDDRYFAVSRRCRHQLADLSEGTLDAEGCLVCPWHQSRYDVRTGEMVEGPHGFLGYHGPTPGYTQFVQAYARVLRLRVRRALRRGDDVVLE
;
A
#
# COMPACT_ATOMS: atom_id res chain seq x y z
N MET A 1 0.07 -4.37 -25.30
CA MET A 1 -0.15 -4.92 -23.95
C MET A 1 0.01 -3.77 -22.99
N SER A 2 -1.08 -3.32 -22.36
CA SER A 2 -1.21 -2.04 -21.64
C SER A 2 0.03 -1.71 -20.81
N GLU A 3 0.57 -0.49 -20.97
CA GLU A 3 1.66 0.00 -20.14
C GLU A 3 1.27 -0.18 -18.66
N PRO A 4 1.92 -1.09 -17.90
CA PRO A 4 1.56 -1.38 -16.50
C PRO A 4 1.83 -0.20 -15.55
N ASP A 5 2.30 0.91 -16.11
CA ASP A 5 2.78 2.12 -15.45
C ASP A 5 1.78 3.28 -15.57
N ARG A 6 0.56 3.05 -16.08
CA ARG A 6 -0.45 4.10 -16.24
C ARG A 6 -1.81 3.65 -15.72
N ILE A 7 -2.51 4.58 -15.07
CA ILE A 7 -3.88 4.39 -14.58
C ILE A 7 -4.66 5.70 -14.75
N PRO A 8 -5.92 5.66 -15.24
CA PRO A 8 -6.73 6.87 -15.34
C PRO A 8 -6.87 7.56 -13.98
N ALA A 9 -6.65 8.88 -13.93
CA ALA A 9 -6.80 9.65 -12.69
C ALA A 9 -8.24 9.60 -12.15
N ALA A 10 -9.22 9.43 -13.04
CA ALA A 10 -10.63 9.21 -12.68
C ALA A 10 -10.87 7.92 -11.87
N ASP A 11 -10.02 6.90 -12.04
CA ASP A 11 -10.09 5.64 -11.28
C ASP A 11 -9.44 5.75 -9.89
N LEU A 12 -8.75 6.88 -9.64
CA LEU A 12 -8.05 7.20 -8.39
C LEU A 12 -8.59 8.47 -7.72
N PRO A 13 -9.89 8.56 -7.37
CA PRO A 13 -10.36 9.66 -6.54
C PRO A 13 -9.65 9.65 -5.16
N PRO A 14 -9.58 10.80 -4.45
CA PRO A 14 -8.94 10.88 -3.14
C PRO A 14 -9.42 9.78 -2.18
N GLY A 15 -8.48 9.14 -1.48
CA GLY A 15 -8.76 8.05 -0.53
C GLY A 15 -8.74 6.65 -1.15
N THR A 16 -8.61 6.52 -2.47
CA THR A 16 -8.63 5.22 -3.13
C THR A 16 -7.25 4.63 -3.37
N VAL A 17 -7.24 3.31 -3.53
CA VAL A 17 -6.09 2.49 -3.95
C VAL A 17 -6.56 1.58 -5.09
N ARG A 18 -5.73 1.41 -6.11
CA ARG A 18 -5.96 0.56 -7.28
C ARG A 18 -4.70 -0.18 -7.67
N ARG A 19 -4.88 -1.25 -8.44
CA ARG A 19 -3.78 -2.06 -8.95
C ARG A 19 -3.30 -1.51 -10.29
N ALA A 20 -1.98 -1.35 -10.42
CA ALA A 20 -1.30 -1.14 -11.69
C ALA A 20 -0.12 -2.13 -11.78
N GLY A 21 -0.31 -3.25 -12.48
CA GLY A 21 0.69 -4.33 -12.53
C GLY A 21 1.05 -4.89 -11.14
N ASP A 22 2.29 -4.65 -10.71
CA ASP A 22 2.84 -5.04 -9.40
C ASP A 22 2.75 -3.96 -8.32
N TRP A 23 2.10 -2.84 -8.64
CA TRP A 23 1.98 -1.68 -7.78
C TRP A 23 0.56 -1.53 -7.23
N ALA A 24 0.48 -1.15 -5.96
CA ALA A 24 -0.68 -0.52 -5.35
C ALA A 24 -0.49 1.00 -5.49
N VAL A 25 -1.36 1.62 -6.28
CA VAL A 25 -1.32 3.06 -6.59
C VAL A 25 -2.49 3.70 -5.88
N GLY A 26 -2.28 4.81 -5.19
CA GLY A 26 -3.36 5.50 -4.49
C GLY A 26 -3.24 7.02 -4.49
N ASN A 27 -4.31 7.68 -4.07
CA ASN A 27 -4.43 9.12 -4.01
C ASN A 27 -4.69 9.59 -2.58
N ARG A 28 -3.76 10.36 -2.01
CA ARG A 28 -3.87 10.92 -0.64
C ARG A 28 -4.53 12.31 -0.58
N GLY A 29 -5.24 12.70 -1.63
CA GLY A 29 -5.82 14.03 -1.79
C GLY A 29 -4.82 15.06 -2.31
N ASP A 30 -5.34 16.19 -2.78
CA ASP A 30 -4.57 17.32 -3.36
C ASP A 30 -3.54 16.88 -4.41
N ASP A 31 -3.93 15.96 -5.30
CA ASP A 31 -3.07 15.36 -6.34
C ASP A 31 -1.77 14.69 -5.79
N ARG A 32 -1.76 14.28 -4.51
CA ARG A 32 -0.66 13.51 -3.90
C ARG A 32 -0.82 12.01 -4.14
N TYR A 33 -0.42 11.57 -5.31
CA TYR A 33 -0.39 10.15 -5.68
C TYR A 33 0.82 9.43 -5.07
N PHE A 34 0.70 8.12 -4.89
CA PHE A 34 1.81 7.24 -4.50
C PHE A 34 1.72 5.92 -5.26
N ALA A 35 2.85 5.21 -5.35
CA ALA A 35 2.87 3.82 -5.76
C ALA A 35 3.83 3.02 -4.88
N VAL A 36 3.35 1.91 -4.34
CA VAL A 36 4.16 0.97 -3.57
C VAL A 36 3.99 -0.46 -4.08
N SER A 37 4.97 -1.32 -3.88
CA SER A 37 4.84 -2.73 -4.25
C SER A 37 3.63 -3.34 -3.54
N ARG A 38 2.75 -4.02 -4.28
CA ARG A 38 1.43 -4.40 -3.78
C ARG A 38 1.39 -5.58 -2.81
N ARG A 39 2.50 -6.28 -2.56
CA ARG A 39 2.50 -7.48 -1.70
C ARG A 39 2.82 -7.12 -0.26
N CYS A 40 1.85 -7.33 0.63
CA CYS A 40 2.02 -7.14 2.06
C CYS A 40 3.19 -7.98 2.58
N ARG A 41 4.04 -7.39 3.43
CA ARG A 41 5.22 -8.08 3.98
C ARG A 41 4.88 -9.19 4.98
N HIS A 42 3.65 -9.22 5.47
CA HIS A 42 3.18 -10.23 6.40
C HIS A 42 2.80 -11.57 5.72
N GLN A 43 1.74 -11.59 4.91
CA GLN A 43 1.21 -12.80 4.27
C GLN A 43 0.88 -12.57 2.77
N LEU A 44 1.55 -11.60 2.14
CA LEU A 44 1.47 -11.33 0.70
C LEU A 44 0.08 -10.93 0.17
N ALA A 45 -0.83 -10.51 1.06
CA ALA A 45 -2.09 -9.87 0.71
C ALA A 45 -1.89 -8.79 -0.36
N ASP A 46 -2.87 -8.65 -1.26
CA ASP A 46 -2.83 -7.63 -2.30
C ASP A 46 -3.23 -6.27 -1.71
N LEU A 47 -2.24 -5.41 -1.48
CA LEU A 47 -2.42 -4.09 -0.89
C LEU A 47 -3.21 -3.14 -1.80
N SER A 48 -3.39 -3.46 -3.08
CA SER A 48 -4.30 -2.70 -3.95
C SER A 48 -5.78 -2.84 -3.55
N GLU A 49 -6.10 -3.85 -2.75
CA GLU A 49 -7.43 -4.04 -2.15
C GLU A 49 -7.52 -3.44 -0.73
N GLY A 50 -6.46 -2.75 -0.29
CA GLY A 50 -6.41 -2.05 0.98
C GLY A 50 -7.11 -0.70 0.97
N THR A 51 -7.01 0.01 2.09
CA THR A 51 -7.59 1.34 2.29
C THR A 51 -6.54 2.34 2.73
N LEU A 52 -6.86 3.64 2.64
CA LEU A 52 -6.06 4.70 3.25
C LEU A 52 -6.70 5.12 4.57
N ASP A 53 -5.89 5.22 5.63
CA ASP A 53 -6.34 5.81 6.89
C ASP A 53 -6.24 7.35 6.89
N ALA A 54 -6.65 7.96 8.00
CA ALA A 54 -6.67 9.41 8.16
C ALA A 54 -5.27 10.05 8.11
N GLU A 55 -4.22 9.28 8.42
CA GLU A 55 -2.82 9.72 8.32
C GLU A 55 -2.24 9.50 6.90
N GLY A 56 -3.03 8.93 5.99
CA GLY A 56 -2.63 8.64 4.62
C GLY A 56 -1.69 7.44 4.51
N CYS A 57 -1.70 6.53 5.49
CA CYS A 57 -1.01 5.24 5.41
C CYS A 57 -1.89 4.20 4.71
N LEU A 58 -1.24 3.29 4.00
CA LEU A 58 -1.90 2.17 3.33
C LEU A 58 -2.14 1.03 4.32
N VAL A 59 -3.40 0.64 4.49
CA VAL A 59 -3.85 -0.39 5.42
C VAL A 59 -4.11 -1.69 4.67
N CYS A 60 -3.45 -2.76 5.11
CA CYS A 60 -3.61 -4.11 4.55
C CYS A 60 -5.03 -4.65 4.81
N PRO A 61 -5.72 -5.20 3.81
CA PRO A 61 -7.11 -5.65 3.96
C PRO A 61 -7.26 -6.89 4.85
N TRP A 62 -6.22 -7.69 5.04
CA TRP A 62 -6.32 -8.92 5.83
C TRP A 62 -6.17 -8.66 7.33
N HIS A 63 -5.00 -8.18 7.74
CA HIS A 63 -4.64 -8.07 9.16
C HIS A 63 -4.23 -6.64 9.54
N GLN A 64 -4.67 -5.64 8.78
CA GLN A 64 -4.58 -4.23 9.16
C GLN A 64 -3.15 -3.69 9.42
N SER A 65 -2.10 -4.35 8.89
CA SER A 65 -0.76 -3.75 8.87
C SER A 65 -0.78 -2.44 8.11
N ARG A 66 -0.16 -1.40 8.66
CA ARG A 66 -0.15 -0.03 8.08
C ARG A 66 1.22 0.28 7.52
N TYR A 67 1.23 0.92 6.35
CA TYR A 67 2.45 1.30 5.65
C TYR A 67 2.48 2.79 5.34
N ASP A 68 3.60 3.44 5.65
CA ASP A 68 3.89 4.77 5.11
C ASP A 68 4.22 4.64 3.62
N VAL A 69 3.34 5.14 2.77
CA VAL A 69 3.46 5.02 1.32
C VAL A 69 4.59 5.84 0.71
N ARG A 70 5.19 6.78 1.47
CA ARG A 70 6.33 7.60 1.02
C ARG A 70 7.64 6.84 1.15
N THR A 71 7.75 5.99 2.16
CA THR A 71 9.00 5.27 2.51
C THR A 71 8.89 3.77 2.30
N GLY A 72 7.67 3.24 2.16
CA GLY A 72 7.38 1.81 2.10
C GLY A 72 7.49 1.10 3.45
N GLU A 73 7.71 1.83 4.54
CA GLU A 73 7.90 1.27 5.88
C GLU A 73 6.57 0.80 6.48
N MET A 74 6.59 -0.38 7.11
CA MET A 74 5.50 -0.83 7.97
C MET A 74 5.55 -0.07 9.30
N VAL A 75 4.66 0.91 9.46
CA VAL A 75 4.56 1.73 10.68
C VAL A 75 3.74 1.05 11.77
N GLU A 76 2.86 0.12 11.38
CA GLU A 76 2.10 -0.72 12.30
C GLU A 76 2.01 -2.15 11.78
N GLY A 77 2.26 -3.10 12.65
CA GLY A 77 2.27 -4.53 12.35
C GLY A 77 0.88 -5.15 12.22
N PRO A 78 0.79 -6.45 11.94
CA PRO A 78 -0.50 -7.11 11.77
C PRO A 78 -1.24 -7.31 13.10
N HIS A 79 -2.57 -7.19 13.01
CA HIS A 79 -3.58 -7.51 14.02
C HIS A 79 -4.20 -8.89 13.75
N GLY A 80 -3.36 -9.91 13.61
CA GLY A 80 -3.82 -11.27 13.35
C GLY A 80 -2.82 -12.12 12.56
N PHE A 81 -3.15 -13.39 12.43
CA PHE A 81 -2.34 -14.40 11.73
C PHE A 81 -3.22 -15.58 11.32
N LEU A 82 -3.10 -16.11 10.09
CA LEU A 82 -3.80 -17.30 9.60
C LEU A 82 -5.26 -17.45 10.08
N GLY A 83 -6.14 -16.55 9.65
CA GLY A 83 -7.58 -16.60 9.98
C GLY A 83 -7.94 -16.09 11.38
N TYR A 84 -6.96 -15.94 12.28
CA TYR A 84 -7.15 -15.26 13.56
C TYR A 84 -7.03 -13.74 13.41
N HIS A 85 -8.01 -13.00 13.94
CA HIS A 85 -8.05 -11.54 13.96
C HIS A 85 -8.05 -11.07 15.42
N GLY A 86 -6.93 -10.52 15.88
CA GLY A 86 -6.73 -10.16 17.27
C GLY A 86 -5.26 -9.88 17.61
N PRO A 87 -4.98 -9.48 18.86
CA PRO A 87 -3.62 -9.16 19.29
C PRO A 87 -2.73 -10.41 19.27
N THR A 88 -1.58 -10.31 18.58
CA THR A 88 -0.55 -11.36 18.54
C THR A 88 0.80 -10.80 19.01
N PRO A 89 0.91 -10.38 20.29
CA PRO A 89 2.14 -9.78 20.81
C PRO A 89 3.33 -10.73 20.62
N GLY A 90 4.51 -10.19 20.34
CA GLY A 90 5.68 -10.95 19.89
C GLY A 90 5.67 -11.25 18.39
N TYR A 91 4.63 -11.89 17.87
CA TYR A 91 4.51 -12.15 16.43
C TYR A 91 4.41 -10.85 15.62
N THR A 92 3.52 -9.93 16.03
CA THR A 92 3.40 -8.60 15.44
C THR A 92 4.75 -7.87 15.44
N GLN A 93 5.52 -7.97 16.53
CA GLN A 93 6.83 -7.32 16.66
C GLN A 93 7.87 -7.95 15.74
N PHE A 94 7.89 -9.28 15.64
CA PHE A 94 8.75 -10.01 14.70
C PHE A 94 8.45 -9.61 13.25
N VAL A 95 7.16 -9.52 12.88
CA VAL A 95 6.73 -9.09 11.55
C VAL A 95 7.18 -7.66 11.26
N GLN A 96 6.97 -6.73 12.19
CA GLN A 96 7.46 -5.36 12.05
C GLN A 96 8.98 -5.31 11.91
N ALA A 97 9.72 -6.10 12.69
CA ALA A 97 11.18 -6.09 12.72
C ALA A 97 11.77 -6.47 11.35
N TYR A 98 11.33 -7.57 10.73
CA TYR A 98 11.84 -7.92 9.40
C TYR A 98 11.26 -6.99 8.32
N ALA A 99 10.03 -6.51 8.46
CA ALA A 99 9.42 -5.61 7.47
C ALA A 99 10.14 -4.25 7.38
N ARG A 100 10.82 -3.81 8.45
CA ARG A 100 11.71 -2.63 8.41
C ARG A 100 12.90 -2.80 7.48
N VAL A 101 13.38 -4.02 7.29
CA VAL A 101 14.45 -4.37 6.34
C VAL A 101 13.83 -4.63 4.96
N LEU A 102 12.75 -5.39 4.91
CA LEU A 102 12.01 -5.74 3.69
C LEU A 102 10.90 -4.74 3.40
N ARG A 103 11.21 -3.44 3.33
CA ARG A 103 10.21 -2.39 3.07
C ARG A 103 9.50 -2.60 1.73
N LEU A 104 8.31 -2.04 1.56
CA LEU A 104 7.69 -1.97 0.24
C LEU A 104 8.60 -1.16 -0.69
N ARG A 105 8.70 -1.58 -1.95
CA ARG A 105 9.33 -0.71 -2.96
C ARG A 105 8.43 0.50 -3.15
N VAL A 106 9.01 1.67 -3.33
CA VAL A 106 8.29 2.91 -3.63
C VAL A 106 8.64 3.33 -5.05
N ARG A 107 7.64 3.78 -5.80
CA ARG A 107 7.81 4.36 -7.14
C ARG A 107 7.10 5.69 -7.19
N ARG A 108 7.60 6.61 -8.02
CA ARG A 108 6.99 7.93 -8.15
C ARG A 108 5.69 7.76 -8.94
N ALA A 109 4.62 8.43 -8.50
CA ALA A 109 3.35 8.46 -9.19
C ALA A 109 2.95 9.92 -9.41
N LEU A 110 2.72 10.32 -10.65
CA LEU A 110 2.44 11.71 -11.01
C LEU A 110 1.29 11.79 -11.98
N ARG A 111 0.44 12.79 -11.79
CA ARG A 111 -0.59 13.12 -12.78
C ARG A 111 0.04 13.75 -14.02
N ARG A 112 -0.30 13.21 -15.19
CA ARG A 112 0.07 13.69 -16.53
C ARG A 112 -1.21 13.77 -17.37
N GLY A 113 -1.85 14.94 -17.36
CA GLY A 113 -3.18 15.11 -17.97
C GLY A 113 -4.24 14.30 -17.21
N ASP A 114 -4.88 13.38 -17.92
CA ASP A 114 -5.96 12.54 -17.39
C ASP A 114 -5.47 11.21 -16.79
N ASP A 115 -4.16 10.94 -16.86
CA ASP A 115 -3.55 9.72 -16.33
C ASP A 115 -2.66 10.01 -15.12
N VAL A 116 -2.51 9.01 -14.26
CA VAL A 116 -1.42 8.91 -13.29
C VAL A 116 -0.38 7.94 -13.85
N VAL A 117 0.86 8.41 -13.98
CA VAL A 117 1.99 7.68 -14.55
C VAL A 117 2.98 7.31 -13.45
N LEU A 118 3.46 6.08 -13.48
CA LEU A 118 4.48 5.53 -12.60
C LEU A 118 5.87 5.74 -13.20
N GLU A 119 6.70 6.55 -12.55
CA GLU A 119 8.09 6.83 -12.93
C GLU A 119 9.05 6.09 -11.99
#